data_AF-A0A6A8LUJ0-F1
#
_entry.id   AF-A0A6A8LUJ0-F1
#
_cell.length_a   1.000
_cell.length_b   1.000
_cell.length_c   1.000
_cell.angle_alpha   90.00
_cell.angle_beta   90.00
_cell.angle_gamma   90.00
#
_symmetry.space_group_name_H-M   'P 1'
#
loop_
_entity.id
_entity.type
_entity.pdbx_description
1 polymer ?
#
loop_
_entity_poly.entity_id
_entity_poly.type
_entity_poly.pdbx_seq_one_letter_code
_entity_poly.pdbx_strand_id
1 'polypeptide(L)'
;EEVTHHDVIAFTRALSETLGDEKKWVHYGLTSTDVVDTAYGYQLKQVNDILRKDLQEFKEIVARKAKKYKNTVMMGRTHGVHAEPTTFGLKLARWYSEINRDIERFEHAAKGVEAGKISGAVGTFANIDPFVEKYVCDKLGIRAQEISSQVLPRDLHAEYLSALALIATSLEEFATEIRGLQKSETREVEEYFAKGQKGSSAMPHKRNPIGSENICGLARVCRGHMVT
;
A
#
# COMPACT_ATOMS: atom_id res chain seq x y z
N GLU A 1 9.38 23.59 18.26
CA GLU A 1 8.50 22.57 18.84
C GLU A 1 8.79 22.31 20.31
N GLU A 2 10.06 22.14 20.72
CA GLU A 2 10.47 21.96 22.13
C GLU A 2 9.92 23.03 23.11
N VAL A 3 9.73 24.26 22.64
CA VAL A 3 9.18 25.37 23.44
C VAL A 3 7.65 25.51 23.31
N THR A 4 7.09 25.18 22.14
CA THR A 4 5.64 25.38 21.87
C THR A 4 4.79 24.18 22.23
N HIS A 5 5.41 23.00 22.36
CA HIS A 5 4.74 21.69 22.53
C HIS A 5 3.61 21.45 21.51
N HIS A 6 3.73 22.07 20.34
CA HIS A 6 2.76 22.00 19.26
C HIS A 6 3.49 22.18 17.92
N ASP A 7 3.42 21.14 17.11
CA ASP A 7 4.01 20.97 15.78
C ASP A 7 3.57 22.05 14.77
N VAL A 8 2.26 22.23 14.57
CA VAL A 8 1.73 23.21 13.59
C VAL A 8 2.05 24.64 14.00
N ILE A 9 2.01 24.97 15.30
CA ILE A 9 2.42 26.30 15.78
C ILE A 9 3.91 26.53 15.56
N ALA A 10 4.75 25.50 15.78
CA ALA A 10 6.17 25.60 15.48
C ALA A 10 6.40 25.83 13.98
N PHE A 11 5.68 25.11 13.12
CA PHE A 11 5.75 25.25 11.66
C PHE A 11 5.32 26.65 11.20
N THR A 12 4.16 27.15 11.65
CA THR A 12 3.67 28.48 11.22
C THR A 12 4.57 29.60 11.70
N ARG A 13 5.18 29.48 12.89
CA ARG A 13 6.17 30.45 13.39
C ARG A 13 7.45 30.43 12.56
N ALA A 14 8.02 29.26 12.30
CA ALA A 14 9.21 29.11 11.46
C ALA A 14 8.97 29.66 10.04
N LEU A 15 7.78 29.41 9.47
CA LEU A 15 7.41 29.97 8.18
C LEU A 15 7.31 31.50 8.24
N SER A 16 6.67 32.04 9.28
CA SER A 16 6.47 33.48 9.47
C SER A 16 7.77 34.28 9.63
N GLU A 17 8.86 33.66 10.06
CA GLU A 17 10.19 34.29 10.14
C GLU A 17 10.79 34.59 8.75
N THR A 18 10.31 33.92 7.70
CA THR A 18 10.78 34.11 6.32
C THR A 18 9.88 35.05 5.49
N LEU A 19 8.82 35.58 6.10
CA LEU A 19 7.78 36.37 5.44
C LEU A 19 7.68 37.81 5.98
N GLY A 20 7.15 38.71 5.15
CA GLY A 20 6.82 40.09 5.50
C GLY A 20 5.47 40.25 6.19
N ASP A 21 4.75 41.33 5.90
CA ASP A 21 3.45 41.64 6.50
C ASP A 21 2.35 40.62 6.15
N GLU A 22 2.53 39.87 5.06
CA GLU A 22 1.65 38.80 4.62
C GLU A 22 1.58 37.62 5.60
N LYS A 23 2.56 37.48 6.52
CA LYS A 23 2.58 36.42 7.54
C LYS A 23 1.31 36.35 8.38
N LYS A 24 0.59 37.46 8.53
CA LYS A 24 -0.70 37.52 9.23
C LYS A 24 -1.79 36.63 8.63
N TRP A 25 -1.64 36.22 7.37
CA TRP A 25 -2.58 35.36 6.66
C TRP A 25 -2.21 33.87 6.70
N VAL A 26 -1.01 33.54 7.16
CA VAL A 26 -0.60 32.15 7.35
C VAL A 26 -1.52 31.52 8.40
N HIS A 27 -2.14 30.39 8.03
CA HIS A 27 -3.08 29.68 8.89
C HIS A 27 -4.38 30.43 9.24
N TYR A 28 -4.73 31.47 8.45
CA TYR A 28 -5.97 32.23 8.67
C TYR A 28 -7.22 31.35 8.55
N GLY A 29 -8.02 31.31 9.62
CA GLY A 29 -9.27 30.53 9.69
C GLY A 29 -9.10 29.02 9.82
N LEU A 30 -7.87 28.49 9.78
CA LEU A 30 -7.57 27.07 9.85
C LEU A 30 -7.46 26.57 11.31
N THR A 31 -7.70 25.27 11.50
CA THR A 31 -7.19 24.52 12.65
C THR A 31 -6.00 23.65 12.23
N SER A 32 -5.19 23.20 13.20
CA SER A 32 -4.00 22.37 12.98
C SER A 32 -4.26 21.19 12.03
N THR A 33 -5.34 20.44 12.27
CA THR A 33 -5.66 19.25 11.48
C THR A 33 -6.24 19.54 10.10
N ASP A 34 -6.69 20.76 9.81
CA ASP A 34 -7.05 21.14 8.43
C ASP A 34 -5.82 21.07 7.52
N VAL A 35 -4.65 21.42 8.06
CA VAL A 35 -3.37 21.29 7.36
C VAL A 35 -2.88 19.85 7.40
N VAL A 36 -2.84 19.23 8.60
CA VAL A 36 -2.22 17.91 8.79
C VAL A 36 -2.95 16.81 8.04
N ASP A 37 -4.27 16.64 8.21
CA ASP A 37 -4.99 15.55 7.55
C ASP A 37 -5.08 15.75 6.03
N THR A 38 -5.21 16.99 5.56
CA THR A 38 -5.20 17.29 4.12
C THR A 38 -3.83 17.00 3.49
N ALA A 39 -2.74 17.34 4.20
CA ALA A 39 -1.39 17.00 3.75
C ALA A 39 -1.18 15.48 3.74
N TYR A 40 -1.70 14.74 4.73
CA TYR A 40 -1.65 13.28 4.73
C TYR A 40 -2.46 12.65 3.60
N GLY A 41 -3.67 13.13 3.31
CA GLY A 41 -4.45 12.66 2.17
C GLY A 41 -3.72 12.87 0.83
N TYR A 42 -3.06 14.02 0.68
CA TYR A 42 -2.21 14.30 -0.49
C TYR A 42 -0.99 13.38 -0.55
N GLN A 43 -0.32 13.13 0.58
CA GLN A 43 0.81 12.21 0.63
C GLN A 43 0.40 10.77 0.31
N LEU A 44 -0.73 10.31 0.86
CA LEU A 44 -1.30 9.00 0.59
C LEU A 44 -1.65 8.86 -0.89
N LYS A 45 -2.18 9.90 -1.54
CA LYS A 45 -2.35 9.90 -2.99
C LYS A 45 -1.05 9.59 -3.74
N GLN A 46 0.05 10.23 -3.37
CA GLN A 46 1.35 10.01 -4.03
C GLN A 46 1.86 8.58 -3.81
N VAL A 47 1.69 8.05 -2.60
CA VAL A 47 2.00 6.64 -2.28
C VAL A 47 1.13 5.70 -3.10
N ASN A 48 -0.17 5.99 -3.20
CA ASN A 48 -1.12 5.17 -3.94
C ASN A 48 -0.81 5.15 -5.43
N ASP A 49 -0.33 6.24 -6.01
CA ASP A 49 0.09 6.28 -7.41
C ASP A 49 1.26 5.32 -7.68
N ILE A 50 2.17 5.15 -6.71
CA ILE A 50 3.25 4.15 -6.78
C ILE A 50 2.68 2.73 -6.67
N LEU A 51 1.89 2.46 -5.62
CA LEU A 51 1.32 1.14 -5.37
C LEU A 51 0.43 0.66 -6.52
N ARG A 52 -0.38 1.57 -7.08
CA ARG A 52 -1.22 1.34 -8.25
C ARG A 52 -0.39 0.87 -9.43
N LYS A 53 0.72 1.55 -9.72
CA LYS A 53 1.63 1.16 -10.80
C LYS A 53 2.23 -0.22 -10.54
N ASP A 54 2.73 -0.47 -9.34
CA ASP A 54 3.35 -1.73 -8.96
C ASP A 54 2.37 -2.91 -9.06
N LEU A 55 1.12 -2.72 -8.64
CA LEU A 55 0.06 -3.73 -8.76
C LEU A 55 -0.26 -4.04 -10.23
N GLN A 56 -0.34 -3.02 -11.10
CA GLN A 56 -0.57 -3.24 -12.53
C GLN A 56 0.61 -3.97 -13.19
N GLU A 57 1.85 -3.57 -12.88
CA GLU A 57 3.05 -4.23 -13.39
C GLU A 57 3.11 -5.69 -12.92
N PHE A 58 2.83 -5.95 -11.65
CA PHE A 58 2.78 -7.30 -11.11
C PHE A 58 1.71 -8.15 -11.78
N LYS A 59 0.49 -7.60 -11.96
CA LYS A 59 -0.60 -8.23 -12.70
C LYS A 59 -0.15 -8.64 -14.11
N GLU A 60 0.54 -7.76 -14.84
CA GLU A 60 1.03 -8.03 -16.19
C GLU A 60 2.13 -9.11 -16.22
N ILE A 61 3.04 -9.09 -15.25
CA ILE A 61 4.07 -10.13 -15.10
C ILE A 61 3.41 -11.50 -14.90
N VAL A 62 2.46 -11.60 -13.97
CA VAL A 62 1.74 -12.85 -13.69
C VAL A 62 0.94 -13.30 -14.92
N ALA A 63 0.26 -12.38 -15.61
CA ALA A 63 -0.48 -12.68 -16.84
C ALA A 63 0.43 -13.27 -17.94
N ARG A 64 1.60 -12.66 -18.17
CA ARG A 64 2.58 -13.16 -19.15
C ARG A 64 3.09 -14.53 -18.76
N LYS A 65 3.38 -14.77 -17.48
CA LYS A 65 3.85 -16.07 -16.99
C LYS A 65 2.77 -17.14 -17.09
N ALA A 66 1.52 -16.83 -16.73
CA ALA A 66 0.38 -17.73 -16.87
C ALA A 66 0.20 -18.18 -18.33
N LYS A 67 0.29 -17.24 -19.28
CA LYS A 67 0.24 -17.55 -20.72
C LYS A 67 1.45 -18.38 -21.17
N LYS A 68 2.67 -18.02 -20.75
CA LYS A 68 3.90 -18.74 -21.10
C LYS A 68 3.86 -20.20 -20.67
N TYR A 69 3.36 -20.47 -19.46
CA TYR A 69 3.32 -21.81 -18.86
C TYR A 69 1.94 -22.47 -18.95
N LYS A 70 1.06 -21.98 -19.85
CA LYS A 70 -0.33 -22.44 -19.99
C LYS A 70 -0.47 -23.97 -20.05
N ASN A 71 0.40 -24.62 -20.82
CA ASN A 71 0.38 -26.06 -21.05
C ASN A 71 1.50 -26.81 -20.29
N THR A 72 2.16 -26.17 -19.33
CA THR A 72 3.22 -26.82 -18.53
C THR A 72 2.57 -27.66 -17.45
N VAL A 73 2.38 -28.96 -17.74
CA VAL A 73 1.77 -29.92 -16.81
C VAL A 73 2.63 -30.06 -15.55
N MET A 74 1.96 -30.09 -14.39
CA MET A 74 2.55 -30.36 -13.07
C MET A 74 1.55 -31.13 -12.21
N MET A 75 2.00 -31.71 -11.10
CA MET A 75 1.07 -32.34 -10.16
C MET A 75 0.29 -31.30 -9.36
N GLY A 76 -1.04 -31.42 -9.40
CA GLY A 76 -1.91 -30.79 -8.42
C GLY A 76 -1.72 -31.45 -7.06
N ARG A 77 -1.72 -30.64 -6.00
CA ARG A 77 -1.52 -31.10 -4.62
C ARG A 77 -2.61 -30.57 -3.70
N THR A 78 -3.27 -31.48 -2.99
CA THR A 78 -4.21 -31.16 -1.90
C THR A 78 -3.66 -31.78 -0.62
N HIS A 79 -3.64 -31.04 0.48
CA HIS A 79 -2.96 -31.46 1.73
C HIS A 79 -1.46 -31.81 1.55
N GLY A 80 -0.83 -31.28 0.51
CA GLY A 80 0.56 -31.61 0.15
C GLY A 80 0.74 -32.97 -0.54
N VAL A 81 -0.35 -33.70 -0.83
CA VAL A 81 -0.34 -35.02 -1.48
C VAL A 81 -0.76 -34.89 -2.95
N HIS A 82 -0.20 -35.73 -3.82
CA HIS A 82 -0.59 -35.81 -5.23
C HIS A 82 -2.08 -36.10 -5.38
N ALA A 83 -2.78 -35.22 -6.08
CA ALA A 83 -4.16 -35.38 -6.50
C ALA A 83 -4.18 -35.67 -8.01
N GLU A 84 -4.71 -34.75 -8.81
CA GLU A 84 -4.75 -34.85 -10.27
C GLU A 84 -3.72 -33.91 -10.93
N PRO A 85 -3.32 -34.17 -12.20
CA PRO A 85 -2.52 -33.24 -12.97
C PRO A 85 -3.21 -31.88 -13.14
N THR A 86 -2.42 -30.81 -13.12
CA THR A 86 -2.82 -29.44 -13.45
C THR A 86 -1.75 -28.80 -14.35
N THR A 87 -1.80 -27.49 -14.59
CA THR A 87 -0.70 -26.77 -15.24
C THR A 87 -0.19 -25.63 -14.38
N PHE A 88 1.11 -25.34 -14.48
CA PHE A 88 1.71 -24.19 -13.81
C PHE A 88 1.08 -22.88 -14.27
N GLY A 89 0.71 -22.79 -15.55
CA GLY A 89 -0.05 -21.66 -16.08
C GLY A 89 -1.41 -21.48 -15.41
N LEU A 90 -2.13 -22.56 -15.12
CA LEU A 90 -3.41 -22.48 -14.39
C LEU A 90 -3.22 -22.02 -12.94
N LYS A 91 -2.16 -22.46 -12.27
CA LYS A 91 -1.78 -21.98 -10.93
C LYS A 91 -1.53 -20.46 -10.92
N LEU A 92 -0.79 -19.96 -11.91
CA LEU A 92 -0.55 -18.52 -12.08
C LEU A 92 -1.82 -17.75 -12.50
N ALA A 93 -2.72 -18.36 -13.28
CA ALA A 93 -3.99 -17.76 -13.64
C ALA A 93 -4.90 -17.55 -12.42
N ARG A 94 -4.83 -18.46 -11.42
CA ARG A 94 -5.49 -18.26 -10.13
C ARG A 94 -4.94 -17.00 -9.42
N TRP A 95 -3.62 -16.84 -9.36
CA TRP A 95 -3.00 -15.63 -8.79
C TRP A 95 -3.41 -14.36 -9.55
N TYR A 96 -3.44 -14.41 -10.88
CA TYR A 96 -3.92 -13.30 -11.70
C TYR A 96 -5.36 -12.91 -11.35
N SER A 97 -6.26 -13.88 -11.17
CA SER A 97 -7.64 -13.62 -10.73
C SER A 97 -7.69 -12.97 -9.35
N GLU A 98 -6.82 -13.38 -8.43
CA GLU A 98 -6.71 -12.81 -7.09
C GLU A 98 -6.20 -11.37 -7.11
N ILE A 99 -5.13 -11.10 -7.84
CA ILE A 99 -4.56 -9.75 -8.01
C ILE A 99 -5.59 -8.77 -8.59
N ASN A 100 -6.46 -9.21 -9.50
CA ASN A 100 -7.53 -8.33 -10.01
C ASN A 100 -8.53 -7.92 -8.91
N ARG A 101 -8.91 -8.86 -8.02
CA ARG A 101 -9.77 -8.54 -6.87
C ARG A 101 -9.06 -7.61 -5.89
N ASP A 102 -7.76 -7.79 -5.70
CA ASP A 102 -6.98 -6.94 -4.80
C ASP A 102 -6.81 -5.53 -5.33
N ILE A 103 -6.60 -5.37 -6.64
CA ILE A 103 -6.60 -4.06 -7.30
C ILE A 103 -7.94 -3.35 -7.11
N GLU A 104 -9.06 -4.05 -7.32
CA GLU A 104 -10.39 -3.45 -7.14
C GLU A 104 -10.59 -2.93 -5.71
N ARG A 105 -10.23 -3.73 -4.70
CA ARG A 105 -10.30 -3.34 -3.28
C ARG A 105 -9.38 -2.16 -2.98
N PHE A 106 -8.16 -2.19 -3.51
CA PHE A 106 -7.19 -1.11 -3.33
C PHE A 106 -7.69 0.20 -3.93
N GLU A 107 -8.22 0.20 -5.16
CA GLU A 107 -8.73 1.42 -5.78
C GLU A 107 -9.90 2.02 -4.99
N HIS A 108 -10.78 1.17 -4.46
CA HIS A 108 -11.87 1.62 -3.60
C HIS A 108 -11.33 2.31 -2.33
N ALA A 109 -10.45 1.61 -1.59
CA ALA A 109 -9.94 2.10 -0.33
C ALA A 109 -9.01 3.32 -0.50
N ALA A 110 -8.18 3.34 -1.55
CA ALA A 110 -7.33 4.45 -1.94
C ALA A 110 -8.15 5.72 -2.17
N LYS A 111 -9.23 5.63 -2.95
CA LYS A 111 -10.15 6.77 -3.18
C LYS A 111 -10.76 7.31 -1.88
N GLY A 112 -10.94 6.46 -0.87
CA GLY A 112 -11.40 6.86 0.46
C GLY A 112 -10.41 7.79 1.16
N VAL A 113 -9.14 7.40 1.24
CA VAL A 113 -8.08 8.14 1.95
C VAL A 113 -7.41 9.24 1.14
N GLU A 114 -7.57 9.26 -0.18
CA GLU A 114 -7.18 10.37 -1.06
C GLU A 114 -8.14 11.56 -0.89
N ALA A 115 -8.25 12.04 0.36
CA ALA A 115 -9.20 13.06 0.77
C ALA A 115 -8.56 14.11 1.68
N GLY A 116 -9.08 15.34 1.60
CA GLY A 116 -8.72 16.45 2.47
C GLY A 116 -9.91 16.91 3.32
N LYS A 117 -9.60 17.67 4.36
CA LYS A 117 -10.60 18.37 5.17
C LYS A 117 -10.10 19.76 5.55
N ILE A 118 -10.91 20.79 5.35
CA ILE A 118 -10.65 22.17 5.76
C ILE A 118 -11.97 22.76 6.25
N SER A 119 -12.37 22.32 7.44
CA SER A 119 -13.71 22.55 8.00
C SER A 119 -13.66 23.21 9.38
N GLY A 120 -12.46 23.55 9.85
CA GLY A 120 -12.21 24.23 11.12
C GLY A 120 -12.24 23.28 12.31
N ALA A 121 -12.29 23.87 13.51
CA ALA A 121 -12.05 23.18 14.77
C ALA A 121 -12.96 21.97 15.04
N VAL A 122 -14.22 22.03 14.62
CA VAL A 122 -15.23 20.98 14.87
C VAL A 122 -16.03 20.59 13.61
N GLY A 123 -15.52 20.92 12.42
CA GLY A 123 -16.15 20.51 11.17
C GLY A 123 -17.36 21.34 10.71
N THR A 124 -17.55 22.54 11.27
CA THR A 124 -18.75 23.37 11.05
C THR A 124 -18.56 24.52 10.07
N PHE A 125 -17.35 24.75 9.55
CA PHE A 125 -17.04 25.88 8.67
C PHE A 125 -17.27 27.27 9.30
N ALA A 126 -17.38 27.36 10.63
CA ALA A 126 -17.76 28.60 11.32
C ALA A 126 -16.80 29.78 11.06
N ASN A 127 -15.50 29.50 10.90
CA ASN A 127 -14.46 30.50 10.69
C ASN A 127 -13.77 30.37 9.33
N ILE A 128 -14.28 29.50 8.45
CA ILE A 128 -13.65 29.21 7.16
C ILE A 128 -14.70 28.84 6.13
N ASP A 129 -14.66 29.53 4.99
CA ASP A 129 -15.60 29.30 3.90
C ASP A 129 -15.35 27.91 3.27
N PRO A 130 -16.40 27.08 3.01
CA PRO A 130 -16.27 25.80 2.31
C PRO A 130 -15.56 25.89 0.95
N PHE A 131 -15.56 27.05 0.31
CA PHE A 131 -14.78 27.33 -0.89
C PHE A 131 -13.29 27.03 -0.70
N VAL A 132 -12.72 27.28 0.48
CA VAL A 132 -11.30 27.05 0.76
C VAL A 132 -10.96 25.56 0.68
N GLU A 133 -11.78 24.71 1.30
CA GLU A 133 -11.62 23.25 1.23
C GLU A 133 -11.68 22.76 -0.21
N LYS A 134 -12.72 23.17 -0.95
CA LYS A 134 -12.89 22.81 -2.35
C LYS A 134 -11.69 23.24 -3.18
N TYR A 135 -11.27 24.51 -3.05
CA TYR A 135 -10.16 25.07 -3.81
C TYR A 135 -8.85 24.32 -3.55
N VAL A 136 -8.52 24.05 -2.28
CA VAL A 136 -7.28 23.37 -1.92
C VAL A 136 -7.31 21.91 -2.38
N CYS A 137 -8.40 21.19 -2.13
CA CYS A 137 -8.53 19.79 -2.55
C CYS A 137 -8.45 19.65 -4.07
N ASP A 138 -9.11 20.53 -4.84
CA ASP A 138 -9.02 20.57 -6.31
C ASP A 138 -7.59 20.81 -6.78
N LYS A 139 -6.84 21.70 -6.12
CA LYS A 139 -5.43 22.00 -6.46
C LYS A 139 -4.48 20.85 -6.15
N LEU A 140 -4.78 20.08 -5.09
CA LEU A 140 -4.01 18.91 -4.69
C LEU A 140 -4.44 17.63 -5.42
N GLY A 141 -5.54 17.66 -6.16
CA GLY A 141 -6.09 16.49 -6.85
C GLY A 141 -6.61 15.41 -5.91
N ILE A 142 -7.13 15.81 -4.75
CA ILE A 142 -7.75 14.93 -3.74
C ILE A 142 -9.20 15.33 -3.53
N ARG A 143 -10.01 14.44 -2.95
CA ARG A 143 -11.44 14.68 -2.70
C ARG A 143 -11.64 15.52 -1.44
N ALA A 144 -12.56 16.49 -1.47
CA ALA A 144 -13.04 17.12 -0.23
C ALA A 144 -13.98 16.16 0.52
N GLN A 145 -13.71 15.90 1.80
CA GLN A 145 -14.55 15.00 2.62
C GLN A 145 -15.93 15.62 2.87
N GLU A 146 -17.02 14.88 2.56
CA GLU A 146 -18.39 15.45 2.52
C GLU A 146 -18.82 16.05 3.85
N ILE A 147 -18.53 15.34 4.95
CA ILE A 147 -18.75 15.75 6.33
C ILE A 147 -17.55 15.28 7.15
N SER A 148 -17.00 16.19 7.94
CA SER A 148 -15.84 15.93 8.80
C SER A 148 -16.05 16.50 10.20
N SER A 149 -15.18 16.11 11.12
CA SER A 149 -15.09 16.70 12.46
C SER A 149 -13.83 17.60 12.51
N GLN A 150 -13.11 17.61 13.64
CA GLN A 150 -11.74 18.12 13.64
C GLN A 150 -10.81 17.30 12.73
N VAL A 151 -11.13 16.03 12.49
CA VAL A 151 -10.31 15.08 11.72
C VAL A 151 -11.10 14.42 10.58
N LEU A 152 -10.39 13.81 9.64
CA LEU A 152 -10.98 12.86 8.70
C LEU A 152 -11.52 11.63 9.44
N PRO A 153 -12.64 11.04 8.98
CA PRO A 153 -13.12 9.77 9.51
C PRO A 153 -12.05 8.67 9.41
N ARG A 154 -11.75 8.00 10.53
CA ARG A 154 -10.67 7.01 10.61
C ARG A 154 -11.07 5.63 10.11
N ASP A 155 -12.35 5.38 9.86
CA ASP A 155 -12.83 4.21 9.13
C ASP A 155 -12.23 4.15 7.72
N LEU A 156 -12.02 5.28 7.05
CA LEU A 156 -11.33 5.36 5.75
C LEU A 156 -9.91 4.76 5.83
N HIS A 157 -9.21 5.05 6.93
CA HIS A 157 -7.83 4.61 7.14
C HIS A 157 -7.78 3.13 7.52
N ALA A 158 -8.73 2.67 8.32
CA ALA A 158 -8.89 1.26 8.66
C ALA A 158 -9.20 0.42 7.42
N GLU A 159 -10.10 0.88 6.54
CA GLU A 159 -10.37 0.22 5.26
C GLU A 159 -9.11 0.15 4.39
N TYR A 160 -8.39 1.27 4.26
CA TYR A 160 -7.13 1.34 3.50
C TYR A 160 -6.08 0.35 4.01
N LEU A 161 -5.82 0.32 5.32
CA LEU A 161 -4.88 -0.63 5.92
C LEU A 161 -5.35 -2.08 5.74
N SER A 162 -6.66 -2.34 5.82
CA SER A 162 -7.20 -3.69 5.58
C SER A 162 -6.96 -4.16 4.13
N ALA A 163 -7.12 -3.28 3.15
CA ALA A 163 -6.86 -3.58 1.74
C ALA A 163 -5.37 -3.89 1.50
N LEU A 164 -4.46 -3.09 2.07
CA LEU A 164 -3.02 -3.35 2.00
C LEU A 164 -2.62 -4.66 2.69
N ALA A 165 -3.21 -4.97 3.84
CA ALA A 165 -2.96 -6.22 4.56
C ALA A 165 -3.46 -7.44 3.78
N LEU A 166 -4.58 -7.32 3.05
CA LEU A 166 -5.08 -8.36 2.16
C LEU A 166 -4.12 -8.61 0.99
N ILE A 167 -3.68 -7.55 0.29
CA ILE A 167 -2.66 -7.66 -0.78
C ILE A 167 -1.42 -8.38 -0.26
N ALA A 168 -0.89 -7.96 0.90
CA ALA A 168 0.30 -8.55 1.48
C ALA A 168 0.10 -10.04 1.84
N THR A 169 -1.11 -10.41 2.25
CA THR A 169 -1.47 -11.81 2.55
C THR A 169 -1.52 -12.67 1.28
N SER A 170 -2.06 -12.15 0.18
CA SER A 170 -1.99 -12.81 -1.13
C SER A 170 -0.55 -12.99 -1.61
N LEU A 171 0.31 -11.98 -1.41
CA LEU A 171 1.74 -12.12 -1.70
C LEU A 171 2.42 -13.20 -0.85
N GLU A 172 2.08 -13.35 0.43
CA GLU A 172 2.58 -14.45 1.28
C GLU A 172 2.11 -15.81 0.77
N GLU A 173 0.87 -15.91 0.26
CA GLU A 173 0.36 -17.15 -0.31
C GLU A 173 1.17 -17.57 -1.54
N PHE A 174 1.44 -16.63 -2.46
CA PHE A 174 2.23 -16.89 -3.67
C PHE A 174 3.68 -17.25 -3.31
N ALA A 175 4.28 -16.51 -2.38
CA ALA A 175 5.63 -16.76 -1.89
C ALA A 175 5.75 -18.13 -1.19
N THR A 176 4.73 -18.52 -0.41
CA THR A 176 4.70 -19.83 0.26
C THR A 176 4.64 -20.96 -0.74
N GLU A 177 3.88 -20.81 -1.81
CA GLU A 177 3.85 -21.78 -2.91
C GLU A 177 5.21 -21.90 -3.60
N ILE A 178 5.88 -20.78 -3.92
CA ILE A 178 7.23 -20.79 -4.51
C ILE A 178 8.22 -21.54 -3.60
N ARG A 179 8.17 -21.27 -2.30
CA ARG A 179 9.00 -21.98 -1.30
C ARG A 179 8.71 -23.48 -1.29
N GLY A 180 7.44 -23.87 -1.42
CA GLY A 180 7.02 -25.27 -1.49
C GLY A 180 7.56 -25.97 -2.74
N LEU A 181 7.43 -25.33 -3.90
CA LEU A 181 7.87 -25.88 -5.18
C LEU A 181 9.40 -25.89 -5.37
N GLN A 182 10.13 -25.02 -4.65
CA GLN A 182 11.60 -24.98 -4.63
C GLN A 182 12.24 -25.97 -3.64
N LYS A 183 11.45 -26.68 -2.82
CA LYS A 183 11.98 -27.76 -1.96
C LYS A 183 12.81 -28.74 -2.79
N SER A 184 13.90 -29.25 -2.21
CA SER A 184 14.86 -30.12 -2.90
C SER A 184 14.20 -31.35 -3.52
N GLU A 185 13.20 -31.91 -2.87
CA GLU A 185 12.46 -33.11 -3.29
C GLU A 185 11.46 -32.83 -4.42
N THR A 186 11.11 -31.55 -4.65
CA THR A 186 10.13 -31.13 -5.66
C THR A 186 10.80 -30.44 -6.84
N ARG A 187 11.59 -29.39 -6.59
CA ARG A 187 12.43 -28.70 -7.59
C ARG A 187 11.70 -28.31 -8.89
N GLU A 188 10.39 -28.01 -8.78
CA GLU A 188 9.56 -27.62 -9.93
C GLU A 188 9.77 -26.14 -10.31
N VAL A 189 10.19 -25.30 -9.35
CA VAL A 189 10.57 -23.90 -9.58
C VAL A 189 11.83 -23.54 -8.78
N GLU A 190 12.51 -22.46 -9.18
CA GLU A 190 13.64 -21.90 -8.43
C GLU A 190 13.66 -20.38 -8.62
N GLU A 191 13.85 -19.63 -7.53
CA GLU A 191 14.18 -18.20 -7.59
C GLU A 191 15.45 -17.99 -8.42
N TYR A 192 15.50 -16.87 -9.14
CA TYR A 192 16.66 -16.56 -9.97
C TYR A 192 17.91 -16.41 -9.09
N PHE A 193 18.95 -17.17 -9.42
CA PHE A 193 20.24 -17.15 -8.73
C PHE A 193 21.28 -16.43 -9.58
N ALA A 194 21.66 -15.22 -9.19
CA ALA A 194 22.52 -14.35 -9.98
C ALA A 194 23.98 -14.84 -10.00
N LYS A 195 24.72 -14.48 -11.05
CA LYS A 195 26.15 -14.77 -11.13
C LYS A 195 26.89 -14.07 -9.98
N GLY A 196 27.59 -14.85 -9.16
CA GLY A 196 28.31 -14.36 -7.97
C GLY A 196 27.49 -14.37 -6.67
N GLN A 197 26.19 -14.66 -6.72
CA GLN A 197 25.38 -14.86 -5.52
C GLN A 197 25.90 -16.09 -4.75
N LYS A 198 26.06 -15.94 -3.43
CA LYS A 198 26.33 -17.06 -2.51
C LYS A 198 25.05 -17.37 -1.75
N GLY A 199 24.52 -18.57 -1.90
CA GLY A 199 23.27 -18.97 -1.22
C GLY A 199 23.47 -19.47 0.21
N SER A 200 24.73 -19.66 0.63
CA SER A 200 25.11 -19.96 2.01
C SER A 200 26.59 -19.59 2.22
N SER A 201 26.95 -19.22 3.44
CA SER A 201 28.34 -18.98 3.84
C SER A 201 29.20 -20.25 3.82
N ALA A 202 28.58 -21.42 4.04
CA ALA A 202 29.28 -22.69 4.19
C ALA A 202 29.01 -23.71 3.07
N MET A 203 27.93 -23.55 2.31
CA MET A 203 27.47 -24.55 1.33
C MET A 203 27.30 -23.92 -0.07
N PRO A 204 28.29 -24.03 -0.96
CA PRO A 204 28.27 -23.40 -2.29
C PRO A 204 27.12 -23.85 -3.20
N HIS A 205 26.57 -25.05 -2.99
CA HIS A 205 25.48 -25.61 -3.78
C HIS A 205 24.09 -25.15 -3.33
N LYS A 206 23.97 -24.53 -2.14
CA LYS A 206 22.68 -24.22 -1.53
C LYS A 206 22.02 -23.04 -2.27
N ARG A 207 20.77 -23.24 -2.73
CA ARG A 207 19.94 -22.21 -3.38
C ARG A 207 18.61 -22.12 -2.65
N ASN A 208 18.35 -20.98 -2.01
CA ASN A 208 17.19 -20.78 -1.14
C ASN A 208 16.22 -19.77 -1.75
N PRO A 209 14.90 -19.92 -1.52
CA PRO A 209 13.88 -18.96 -1.92
C PRO A 209 13.83 -17.75 -0.95
N ILE A 210 14.96 -17.06 -0.75
CA ILE A 210 15.09 -16.00 0.27
C ILE A 210 14.21 -14.79 -0.01
N GLY A 211 13.91 -14.51 -1.29
CA GLY A 211 13.01 -13.42 -1.66
C GLY A 211 11.60 -13.71 -1.16
N SER A 212 11.10 -14.91 -1.46
CA SER A 212 9.80 -15.39 -1.00
C SER A 212 9.73 -15.47 0.53
N GLU A 213 10.80 -15.91 1.20
CA GLU A 213 10.88 -15.91 2.67
C GLU A 213 10.77 -14.50 3.26
N ASN A 214 11.42 -13.52 2.64
CA ASN A 214 11.34 -12.12 3.04
C ASN A 214 9.92 -11.55 2.87
N ILE A 215 9.28 -11.83 1.74
CA ILE A 215 7.88 -11.43 1.48
C ILE A 215 6.94 -11.97 2.56
N CYS A 216 7.08 -13.25 2.95
CA CYS A 216 6.28 -13.82 4.04
C CYS A 216 6.48 -13.05 5.37
N GLY A 217 7.72 -12.62 5.66
CA GLY A 217 8.03 -11.83 6.85
C GLY A 217 7.35 -10.47 6.84
N LEU A 218 7.48 -9.71 5.74
CA LEU A 218 6.88 -8.38 5.58
C LEU A 218 5.35 -8.45 5.62
N ALA A 219 4.74 -9.46 4.99
CA ALA A 219 3.30 -9.66 5.01
C ALA A 219 2.73 -9.79 6.43
N ARG A 220 3.46 -10.44 7.34
CA ARG A 220 3.06 -10.57 8.74
C ARG A 220 3.10 -9.23 9.48
N VAL A 221 4.09 -8.40 9.20
CA VAL A 221 4.19 -7.04 9.76
C VAL A 221 3.04 -6.17 9.24
N CYS A 222 2.75 -6.21 7.93
CA CYS A 222 1.62 -5.49 7.34
C CYS A 222 0.28 -5.87 7.99
N ARG A 223 0.05 -7.16 8.26
CA ARG A 223 -1.15 -7.60 9.01
C ARG A 223 -1.18 -7.09 10.44
N GLY A 224 -0.03 -6.93 11.09
CA GLY A 224 0.07 -6.32 12.41
C GLY A 224 -0.44 -4.88 12.42
N HIS A 225 -0.06 -4.09 11.41
CA HIS A 225 -0.50 -2.69 11.26
C HIS A 225 -2.00 -2.52 10.99
N MET A 226 -2.71 -3.56 10.58
CA MET A 226 -4.16 -3.51 10.40
C MET A 226 -4.93 -3.39 11.74
N VAL A 227 -4.32 -3.86 12.84
CA VAL A 227 -4.97 -3.88 14.17
C VAL A 227 -4.69 -2.59 14.97
N THR A 228 -3.71 -1.81 14.54
CA THR A 228 -3.23 -0.59 15.21
C THR A 228 -3.86 0.65 14.60
#